data_AF-A0A2N2QNN1-F1
#
_entry.id   AF-A0A2N2QNN1-F1
#
_cell.length_a   1.000
_cell.length_b   1.000
_cell.length_c   1.000
_cell.angle_alpha   90.00
_cell.angle_beta   90.00
_cell.angle_gamma   90.00
#
_symmetry.space_group_name_H-M   'P 1'
#
loop_
_entity.id
_entity.type
_entity.pdbx_description
1 polymer ?
#
loop_
_entity_poly.entity_id
_entity_poly.type
_entity_poly.pdbx_seq_one_letter_code
_entity_poly.pdbx_strand_id
1 'polypeptide(L)'
;MAAAWLATGRTLDHCSLLLSLLALAAAFCSEPPLLARAALLLAVLLGVGEKIYAIRVAFDERIFSTWATSWPATGDFVADAALAEFDGLLVRLGLRSQQPTQHSLDERIAGACALLRRQAICLALQLLAVLGAAFFLSTQTGLPHGA
;
A
#
# COMPACT_ATOMS: atom_id res chain seq x y z
N MET A 1 -2.85 -1.70 -19.21
CA MET A 1 -1.60 -1.19 -18.61
C MET A 1 -1.73 -0.91 -17.11
N ALA A 2 -2.80 -0.24 -16.65
CA ALA A 2 -3.04 0.03 -15.23
C ALA A 2 -2.99 -1.22 -14.32
N ALA A 3 -3.63 -2.33 -14.73
CA ALA A 3 -3.61 -3.58 -13.96
C ALA A 3 -2.19 -4.15 -13.74
N ALA A 4 -1.33 -4.11 -14.76
CA ALA A 4 0.05 -4.59 -14.63
C ALA A 4 0.89 -3.72 -13.66
N TRP A 5 0.62 -2.42 -13.60
CA TRP A 5 1.25 -1.52 -12.64
C TRP A 5 0.80 -1.80 -11.21
N LEU A 6 -0.50 -1.98 -10.99
CA LEU A 6 -1.08 -2.31 -9.68
C LEU A 6 -0.62 -3.68 -9.17
N ALA A 7 -0.32 -4.63 -10.05
CA ALA A 7 0.26 -5.93 -9.69
C ALA A 7 1.60 -5.80 -8.92
N THR A 8 2.35 -4.72 -9.15
CA THR A 8 3.60 -4.41 -8.41
C THR A 8 3.33 -4.18 -6.92
N GLY A 9 2.12 -3.76 -6.56
CA GLY A 9 1.71 -3.57 -5.16
C GLY A 9 1.83 -4.84 -4.31
N ARG A 10 1.74 -6.04 -4.91
CA ARG A 10 1.95 -7.31 -4.18
C ARG A 10 3.40 -7.51 -3.75
N THR A 11 4.36 -7.08 -4.56
CA THR A 11 5.78 -7.15 -4.20
C THR A 11 6.09 -6.17 -3.06
N LEU A 12 5.51 -4.96 -3.09
CA LEU A 12 5.66 -3.98 -2.02
C LEU A 12 5.09 -4.50 -0.69
N ASP A 13 3.92 -5.13 -0.73
CA ASP A 13 3.27 -5.73 0.44
C ASP A 13 4.13 -6.84 1.07
N HIS A 14 4.68 -7.76 0.27
CA HIS A 14 5.58 -8.79 0.79
C HIS A 14 6.84 -8.19 1.44
N CYS A 15 7.44 -7.18 0.82
CA CYS A 15 8.60 -6.49 1.39
C CYS A 15 8.24 -5.79 2.71
N SER A 16 7.10 -5.08 2.76
CA SER A 16 6.62 -4.42 3.98
C SER A 16 6.36 -5.42 5.10
N LEU A 17 5.73 -6.56 4.79
CA LEU A 17 5.45 -7.61 5.77
C LEU A 17 6.73 -8.23 6.33
N LEU A 18 7.70 -8.56 5.48
CA LEU A 18 9.00 -9.06 5.94
C LEU A 18 9.70 -8.04 6.84
N LEU A 19 9.68 -6.76 6.45
CA LEU A 19 10.27 -5.68 7.22
C LEU A 19 9.56 -5.46 8.56
N SER A 20 8.24 -5.57 8.61
CA SER A 20 7.44 -5.50 9.84
C SER A 20 7.75 -6.66 10.78
N LEU A 21 7.87 -7.89 10.26
CA LEU A 21 8.21 -9.06 11.07
C LEU A 21 9.62 -8.94 11.65
N LEU A 22 10.60 -8.48 10.85
CA LEU A 22 11.96 -8.23 11.32
C LEU A 22 12.01 -7.14 12.38
N ALA A 23 11.30 -6.02 12.16
CA ALA A 23 11.24 -4.92 13.12
C ALA A 23 10.61 -5.35 14.44
N LEU A 24 9.53 -6.14 14.38
CA LEU A 24 8.86 -6.69 15.54
C LEU A 24 9.78 -7.64 16.31
N ALA A 25 10.43 -8.59 15.63
CA ALA A 25 11.38 -9.50 16.24
C ALA A 25 12.52 -8.74 16.94
N ALA A 26 13.12 -7.74 16.28
CA ALA A 26 14.18 -6.92 16.87
C ALA A 26 13.72 -6.14 18.11
N ALA A 27 12.47 -5.65 18.12
CA ALA A 27 11.93 -4.90 19.25
C ALA A 27 11.75 -5.75 20.52
N PHE A 28 11.52 -7.06 20.37
CA PHE A 28 11.24 -7.98 21.48
C PHE A 28 12.41 -8.91 21.83
N CYS A 29 13.27 -9.27 20.89
CA CYS A 29 14.36 -10.22 21.12
C CYS A 29 15.66 -9.58 21.62
N SER A 30 15.83 -8.26 21.50
CA SER A 30 17.16 -7.62 21.67
C SER A 30 17.23 -6.52 22.73
N GLU A 31 16.22 -6.42 23.63
CA GLU A 31 16.06 -5.32 24.61
C GLU A 31 16.65 -3.97 24.15
N PRO A 32 16.23 -3.44 22.98
CA PRO A 32 16.86 -2.27 22.42
C PRO A 32 16.58 -1.03 23.30
N PRO A 33 17.45 0.00 23.25
CA PRO A 33 17.17 1.28 23.89
C PRO A 33 15.78 1.81 23.51
N LEU A 34 15.12 2.53 24.43
CA LEU A 34 13.73 2.97 24.27
C LEU A 34 13.46 3.67 22.93
N LEU A 35 14.37 4.54 22.48
CA LEU A 35 14.26 5.26 21.21
C LEU A 35 14.30 4.32 19.99
N ALA A 36 15.20 3.35 19.99
CA ALA A 36 15.28 2.33 18.94
C ALA A 36 14.04 1.42 18.96
N ARG A 37 13.58 1.01 20.15
CA ARG A 37 12.33 0.24 20.28
C ARG A 37 11.13 1.02 19.72
N ALA A 38 11.03 2.31 20.04
CA ALA A 38 9.96 3.17 19.52
C ALA A 38 10.02 3.29 17.98
N ALA A 39 11.20 3.46 17.40
CA ALA A 39 11.38 3.50 15.95
C ALA A 39 10.98 2.17 15.26
N LEU A 40 11.34 1.03 15.85
CA LEU A 40 10.95 -0.30 15.36
C LEU A 40 9.43 -0.51 15.43
N LEU A 41 8.78 -0.12 16.53
CA LEU A 41 7.32 -0.19 16.66
C LEU A 41 6.61 0.76 15.67
N LEU A 42 7.16 1.96 15.46
CA LEU A 42 6.67 2.88 14.42
C LEU A 42 6.77 2.25 13.02
N ALA A 43 7.85 1.54 12.72
CA ALA A 43 8.00 0.79 11.47
C ALA A 43 6.89 -0.27 11.31
N VAL A 44 6.53 -0.98 12.38
CA VAL A 44 5.41 -1.94 12.35
C VAL A 44 4.08 -1.22 12.06
N LEU A 45 3.81 -0.08 12.69
CA LEU A 45 2.59 0.71 12.43
C LEU A 45 2.52 1.23 10.99
N LEU A 46 3.66 1.66 10.44
CA LEU A 46 3.76 2.07 9.03
C LEU A 46 3.46 0.90 8.08
N GLY A 47 3.91 -0.32 8.41
CA GLY A 47 3.57 -1.53 7.66
C GLY A 47 2.07 -1.88 7.74
N VAL A 48 1.41 -1.66 8.88
CA VAL A 48 -0.06 -1.79 8.96
C VAL A 48 -0.76 -0.77 8.06
N GLY A 49 -0.27 0.47 8.03
CA GLY A 49 -0.77 1.50 7.11
C GLY A 49 -0.56 1.14 5.64
N GLU A 50 0.62 0.61 5.29
CA GLU A 50 0.94 0.07 3.97
C GLU A 50 -0.06 -1.03 3.57
N LYS A 51 -0.37 -1.95 4.48
CA LYS A 51 -1.30 -3.07 4.25
C LYS A 51 -2.69 -2.62 3.84
N ILE A 52 -3.19 -1.54 4.43
CA ILE A 52 -4.50 -0.96 4.08
C ILE A 52 -4.48 -0.48 2.62
N TYR A 53 -3.39 0.14 2.18
CA TYR A 53 -3.24 0.55 0.78
C TYR A 53 -3.08 -0.65 -0.15
N ALA A 54 -2.30 -1.67 0.24
CA ALA A 54 -2.09 -2.89 -0.53
C ALA A 54 -3.41 -3.62 -0.83
N ILE A 55 -4.31 -3.74 0.16
CA ILE A 55 -5.62 -4.37 0.00
C ILE A 55 -6.46 -3.61 -1.03
N ARG A 56 -6.49 -2.27 -0.98
CA ARG A 56 -7.23 -1.45 -1.94
C ARG A 56 -6.65 -1.56 -3.36
N VAL A 57 -5.33 -1.49 -3.48
CA VAL A 57 -4.63 -1.65 -4.77
C VAL A 57 -4.90 -3.02 -5.39
N ALA A 58 -4.88 -4.10 -4.60
CA ALA A 58 -5.16 -5.45 -5.09
C ALA A 58 -6.63 -5.63 -5.51
N PHE A 59 -7.56 -4.96 -4.84
CA PHE A 59 -8.97 -4.93 -5.25
C PHE A 59 -9.14 -4.19 -6.58
N ASP A 60 -8.54 -3.00 -6.72
CA ASP A 60 -8.58 -2.20 -7.94
C ASP A 60 -7.90 -2.92 -9.12
N GLU A 61 -6.79 -3.63 -8.88
CA GLU A 61 -6.11 -4.47 -9.87
C GLU A 61 -7.07 -5.51 -10.48
N ARG A 62 -7.80 -6.23 -9.63
CA ARG A 62 -8.72 -7.30 -10.06
C ARG A 62 -9.90 -6.75 -10.86
N ILE A 63 -10.45 -5.60 -10.44
CA ILE A 63 -11.52 -4.93 -11.17
C ILE A 63 -11.04 -4.53 -12.56
N PHE A 64 -9.91 -3.82 -12.65
CA PHE A 64 -9.39 -3.34 -13.93
C PHE A 64 -8.96 -4.48 -14.85
N SER A 65 -8.43 -5.58 -14.29
CA SER A 65 -8.13 -6.79 -15.06
C SER A 65 -9.38 -7.43 -15.66
N THR A 66 -10.46 -7.48 -14.88
CA THR A 66 -11.76 -8.01 -15.34
C THR A 66 -12.35 -7.12 -16.43
N TRP A 67 -12.29 -5.80 -16.29
CA TRP A 67 -12.73 -4.87 -17.32
C TRP A 67 -11.91 -4.99 -18.60
N ALA A 68 -10.59 -5.06 -18.49
CA ALA A 68 -9.71 -5.22 -19.65
C ALA A 68 -9.95 -6.51 -20.45
N THR A 69 -10.48 -7.56 -19.81
CA THR A 69 -10.79 -8.84 -20.45
C THR A 69 -12.25 -8.96 -20.91
N SER A 70 -13.18 -8.28 -20.24
CA SER A 70 -14.62 -8.43 -20.46
C SER A 70 -15.22 -7.32 -21.33
N TRP A 71 -14.57 -6.16 -21.43
CA TRP A 71 -15.07 -5.06 -22.25
C TRP A 71 -14.82 -5.30 -23.73
N PRO A 72 -15.84 -5.17 -24.60
CA PRO A 72 -15.69 -5.31 -26.04
C PRO A 72 -14.66 -4.34 -26.61
N ALA A 73 -13.77 -4.83 -27.48
CA ALA A 73 -12.78 -4.00 -28.19
C ALA A 73 -13.37 -3.23 -29.41
N THR A 74 -14.68 -3.34 -29.63
CA THR A 74 -15.39 -2.69 -30.74
C THR A 74 -15.52 -1.18 -30.53
N GLY A 75 -15.44 -0.42 -31.64
CA GLY A 75 -15.41 1.05 -31.62
C GLY A 75 -16.64 1.74 -31.01
N ASP A 76 -17.77 1.05 -30.88
CA ASP A 76 -18.99 1.59 -30.28
C ASP A 76 -19.02 1.47 -28.74
N PHE A 77 -18.02 0.80 -28.14
CA PHE A 77 -17.96 0.64 -26.69
C PHE A 77 -17.47 1.93 -26.00
N VAL A 78 -18.31 2.49 -25.13
CA VAL A 78 -18.00 3.69 -24.35
C VAL A 78 -17.72 3.29 -22.90
N ALA A 79 -16.44 3.26 -22.51
CA ALA A 79 -16.00 2.77 -21.21
C ALA A 79 -16.59 3.56 -20.01
N ASP A 80 -16.73 4.88 -20.14
CA ASP A 80 -17.32 5.71 -19.08
C ASP A 80 -18.82 5.41 -18.87
N ALA A 81 -19.55 5.02 -19.92
CA ALA A 81 -20.95 4.62 -19.79
C ALA A 81 -21.09 3.27 -19.07
N ALA A 82 -20.24 2.30 -19.40
CA ALA A 82 -20.18 1.02 -18.71
C ALA A 82 -19.76 1.18 -17.24
N LEU A 83 -18.85 2.12 -16.95
CA LEU A 83 -18.45 2.48 -15.60
C LEU A 83 -19.61 3.09 -14.79
N ALA A 84 -20.39 3.98 -15.41
CA ALA A 84 -21.57 4.57 -14.78
C ALA A 84 -22.65 3.52 -14.47
N GLU A 85 -22.85 2.54 -15.35
CA GLU A 85 -23.76 1.42 -15.10
C GLU A 85 -23.28 0.56 -13.92
N PHE A 86 -21.99 0.20 -13.91
CA PHE A 86 -21.38 -0.53 -12.79
C PHE A 86 -21.53 0.22 -11.45
N ASP A 87 -21.29 1.53 -11.45
CA ASP A 87 -21.43 2.36 -10.26
C ASP A 87 -22.90 2.47 -9.81
N GLY A 88 -23.85 2.53 -10.75
CA GLY A 88 -25.28 2.46 -10.46
C GLY A 88 -25.68 1.14 -9.80
N LEU A 89 -25.11 0.01 -10.24
CA LEU A 89 -25.32 -1.29 -9.60
C LEU A 89 -24.77 -1.33 -8.17
N LEU A 90 -23.59 -0.75 -7.92
CA LEU A 90 -23.03 -0.65 -6.57
C LEU A 90 -23.92 0.17 -5.63
N VAL A 91 -24.53 1.26 -6.11
CA VAL A 91 -25.50 2.04 -5.33
C VAL A 91 -26.74 1.20 -5.02
N ARG A 92 -27.28 0.49 -6.01
CA ARG A 92 -28.46 -0.39 -5.82
C ARG A 92 -28.19 -1.53 -4.84
N LEU A 93 -26.96 -2.03 -4.78
CA LEU A 93 -26.54 -3.06 -3.83
C LEU A 93 -26.20 -2.51 -2.43
N GLY A 94 -26.29 -1.20 -2.22
CA GLY A 94 -25.93 -0.56 -0.95
C GLY A 94 -24.41 -0.56 -0.66
N LEU A 95 -23.59 -0.83 -1.67
CA LEU A 95 -22.13 -0.89 -1.58
C LEU A 95 -21.46 0.47 -1.85
N ARG A 96 -22.22 1.45 -2.34
CA ARG A 96 -21.77 2.82 -2.60
C ARG A 96 -22.86 3.82 -2.20
N SER A 97 -22.47 5.00 -1.72
CA SER A 97 -23.43 6.06 -1.39
C SER A 97 -24.11 6.62 -2.65
N GLN A 98 -25.34 7.13 -2.49
CA GLN A 98 -26.17 7.65 -3.58
C GLN A 98 -25.65 8.94 -4.23
N GLN A 99 -24.52 9.48 -3.77
CA GLN A 99 -23.93 10.70 -4.31
C GLN A 99 -22.60 10.35 -5.00
N PRO A 100 -22.63 9.62 -6.14
CA PRO A 100 -21.43 9.36 -6.89
C PRO A 100 -21.00 10.67 -7.57
N THR A 101 -19.83 11.17 -7.19
CA THR A 101 -19.03 11.95 -8.12
C THR A 101 -18.79 11.06 -9.34
N GLN A 102 -19.32 11.46 -10.49
CA GLN A 102 -19.01 10.80 -11.76
C GLN A 102 -17.53 11.06 -12.05
N HIS A 103 -16.70 10.06 -11.73
CA HIS A 103 -15.31 10.07 -12.12
C HIS A 103 -15.20 9.36 -13.45
N SER A 104 -14.50 9.98 -14.40
CA SER A 104 -14.10 9.27 -15.61
C SER A 104 -13.25 8.06 -15.27
N LEU A 105 -13.17 7.10 -16.19
CA LEU A 105 -12.30 5.94 -16.01
C LEU A 105 -10.85 6.35 -15.73
N ASP A 106 -10.36 7.39 -16.40
CA ASP A 106 -9.00 7.92 -16.22
C ASP A 106 -8.78 8.48 -14.82
N GLU A 107 -9.77 9.21 -14.27
CA GLU A 107 -9.71 9.70 -12.89
C GLU A 107 -9.66 8.54 -11.88
N ARG A 108 -10.42 7.47 -12.13
CA ARG A 108 -10.43 6.27 -11.28
C ARG A 108 -9.09 5.54 -11.32
N ILE A 109 -8.48 5.43 -12.51
CA ILE A 109 -7.13 4.86 -12.67
C ILE A 109 -6.10 5.73 -11.96
N ALA A 110 -6.17 7.06 -12.10
CA ALA A 110 -5.27 7.98 -11.40
C ALA A 110 -5.39 7.85 -9.87
N GLY A 111 -6.61 7.67 -9.36
CA GLY A 111 -6.87 7.38 -7.95
C GLY A 111 -6.19 6.09 -7.47
N ALA A 112 -6.33 4.99 -8.21
CA ALA A 112 -5.67 3.73 -7.89
C ALA A 112 -4.13 3.84 -7.92
N CYS A 113 -3.58 4.54 -8.91
CA CYS A 113 -2.14 4.84 -8.98
C CYS A 113 -1.67 5.71 -7.79
N ALA A 114 -2.48 6.65 -7.32
CA ALA A 114 -2.17 7.43 -6.14
C ALA A 114 -2.15 6.57 -4.86
N LEU A 115 -2.99 5.54 -4.76
CA LEU A 115 -2.94 4.57 -3.65
C LEU A 115 -1.65 3.74 -3.69
N LEU A 116 -1.23 3.26 -4.86
CA LEU A 116 0.05 2.56 -5.03
C LEU A 116 1.23 3.47 -4.63
N ARG A 117 1.19 4.76 -4.97
CA ARG A 117 2.20 5.73 -4.52
C ARG A 117 2.22 5.88 -2.99
N ARG A 118 1.05 5.92 -2.34
CA ARG A 118 0.96 5.97 -0.87
C ARG A 118 1.50 4.71 -0.22
N GLN A 119 1.22 3.53 -0.79
CA GLN A 119 1.81 2.25 -0.38
C GLN A 119 3.35 2.32 -0.41
N ALA A 120 3.92 2.78 -1.53
CA ALA A 120 5.36 2.95 -1.67
C ALA A 120 5.96 3.95 -0.66
N ILE A 121 5.26 5.06 -0.37
CA ILE A 121 5.68 6.03 0.64
C ILE A 121 5.68 5.41 2.04
N CYS A 122 4.65 4.63 2.41
CA CYS A 122 4.62 3.93 3.69
C CYS A 122 5.80 2.97 3.85
N LEU A 123 6.11 2.19 2.80
CA LEU A 123 7.28 1.31 2.80
C LEU A 123 8.59 2.08 2.91
N ALA A 124 8.74 3.23 2.22
CA ALA A 124 9.93 4.06 2.31
C ALA A 124 10.13 4.63 3.73
N LEU A 125 9.07 5.12 4.36
CA LEU A 125 9.10 5.60 5.74
C LEU A 125 9.42 4.46 6.72
N GLN A 126 8.87 3.26 6.48
CA GLN A 126 9.16 2.06 7.27
C GLN A 126 10.64 1.70 7.19
N LEU A 127 11.23 1.74 5.99
CA LEU A 127 12.65 1.48 5.78
C LEU A 127 13.53 2.51 6.51
N LEU A 128 13.19 3.80 6.42
CA LEU A 128 13.91 4.86 7.13
C LEU A 128 13.87 4.67 8.65
N ALA A 129 12.73 4.25 9.20
CA ALA A 129 12.59 3.97 10.63
C ALA A 129 13.48 2.79 11.07
N VAL A 130 13.52 1.70 10.29
CA VAL A 130 14.38 0.55 10.56
C VAL A 130 15.87 0.90 10.45
N LEU A 131 16.26 1.63 9.41
CA LEU A 131 17.65 2.06 9.23
C LEU A 131 18.08 3.04 10.33
N GLY A 132 17.22 3.96 10.75
CA GLY A 132 17.47 4.87 11.86
C GLY A 132 17.65 4.12 13.18
N ALA A 133 16.82 3.11 13.44
CA ALA A 133 17.00 2.23 14.60
C ALA A 133 18.35 1.50 14.53
N ALA A 134 18.67 0.86 13.41
CA ALA A 134 19.93 0.13 13.24
C ALA A 134 21.16 1.03 13.41
N PHE A 135 21.14 2.24 12.85
CA PHE A 135 22.20 3.23 13.02
C PHE A 135 22.38 3.61 14.48
N PHE A 136 21.28 3.90 15.20
CA PHE A 136 21.33 4.24 16.62
C PHE A 136 21.88 3.09 17.48
N LEU A 137 21.51 1.85 17.17
CA LEU A 137 22.10 0.69 17.84
C LEU A 137 23.61 0.60 17.55
N SER A 138 24.05 0.82 16.31
CA SER A 138 25.48 0.74 15.96
C SER A 138 26.35 1.81 16.64
N THR A 139 25.81 3.02 16.84
CA THR A 139 26.55 4.09 17.54
C THR A 139 26.70 3.81 19.03
N GLN A 140 25.75 3.08 19.63
CA GLN A 140 25.80 2.68 21.04
C GLN A 140 26.80 1.54 21.28
N THR A 141 26.88 0.58 20.35
CA THR A 141 27.85 -0.54 20.43
C THR A 141 29.29 -0.12 20.15
N GLY A 142 29.50 1.05 19.52
CA GLY A 142 30.82 1.58 19.15
C GLY A 142 31.53 2.38 20.25
N LEU A 143 30.95 2.54 21.45
CA LEU A 143 31.66 3.13 22.58
C LEU A 143 32.64 2.10 23.16
N PRO A 144 33.97 2.31 23.07
CA PRO A 144 34.90 1.48 23.81
C PRO A 144 34.63 1.69 25.31
N HIS A 145 34.18 0.65 26.00
CA HIS A 145 34.33 0.53 27.45
C HIS A 145 35.82 0.34 27.74
N GLY A 146 36.58 1.43 27.74
CA GLY A 146 38.01 1.44 27.97
C GLY A 146 38.40 2.60 28.87
N ALA A 147 38.47 2.27 30.17
CA ALA A 147 39.31 2.82 31.25
C ALA A 147 39.40 4.35 31.43
#